data_AF-A0A3D0URM4-F1
#
_entry.id   AF-A0A3D0URM4-F1
#
_cell.length_a   1.000
_cell.length_b   1.000
_cell.length_c   1.000
_cell.angle_alpha   90.00
_cell.angle_beta   90.00
_cell.angle_gamma   90.00
#
_symmetry.space_group_name_H-M   'P 1'
#
loop_
_entity.id
_entity.type
_entity.pdbx_description
1 polymer ?
#
loop_
_entity_poly.entity_id
_entity_poly.type
_entity_poly.pdbx_seq_one_letter_code
_entity_poly.pdbx_strand_id
1 'polypeptide(L)'
;MFKNIIKDHFKKNHDIPFTELESEDQDGSFEETLVDEEDIKSILHKNFQFEQIQKAMKELDDGNKDIIYWKFIEEKDNGEIEMLLNISNDNLRQKISRAIKQLKKLLEDNL
;
A
#
# COMPACT_ATOMS: atom_id res chain seq x y z
N MET A 1 -5.64 15.56 -11.11
CA MET A 1 -4.42 15.68 -11.94
C MET A 1 -4.04 14.38 -12.66
N PHE A 2 -4.02 13.21 -11.99
CA PHE A 2 -3.61 11.92 -12.57
C PHE A 2 -4.41 11.47 -13.82
N LYS A 3 -5.74 11.66 -13.80
CA LYS A 3 -6.65 11.29 -14.90
C LYS A 3 -6.32 11.98 -16.24
N ASN A 4 -5.78 13.20 -16.19
CA ASN A 4 -5.42 13.95 -17.39
C ASN A 4 -4.09 13.48 -17.98
N ILE A 5 -3.13 13.11 -17.12
CA ILE A 5 -1.84 12.56 -17.55
C ILE A 5 -2.04 11.24 -18.28
N ILE A 6 -2.88 10.35 -17.73
CA ILE A 6 -3.24 9.08 -18.38
C ILE A 6 -3.96 9.33 -19.70
N LYS A 7 -4.93 10.26 -19.72
CA LYS A 7 -5.69 10.60 -20.94
C LYS A 7 -4.79 11.17 -22.04
N ASP A 8 -3.82 12.02 -21.68
CA ASP A 8 -2.90 12.63 -22.64
C ASP A 8 -1.84 11.63 -23.12
N HIS A 9 -1.38 10.73 -22.24
CA HIS A 9 -0.51 9.61 -22.62
C HIS A 9 -1.21 8.67 -23.60
N PHE A 10 -2.47 8.32 -23.32
CA PHE A 10 -3.26 7.47 -24.20
C PHE A 10 -3.47 8.14 -25.56
N LYS A 11 -3.89 9.41 -25.60
CA LYS A 11 -4.10 10.13 -26.87
C LYS A 11 -2.86 10.28 -27.74
N LYS A 12 -1.67 10.41 -27.14
CA LYS A 12 -0.42 10.60 -27.88
C LYS A 12 0.15 9.30 -28.45
N ASN A 13 -0.20 8.16 -27.85
CA ASN A 13 0.42 6.87 -28.16
C ASN A 13 -0.55 5.85 -28.81
N HIS A 14 -1.78 6.24 -29.14
CA HIS A 14 -2.78 5.32 -29.71
C HIS A 14 -3.01 5.40 -31.22
N ASP A 15 -2.39 6.36 -31.92
CA ASP A 15 -2.45 6.43 -33.39
C ASP A 15 -1.28 5.66 -34.02
N ILE A 16 -1.14 4.39 -33.64
CA ILE A 16 -0.27 3.45 -34.34
C ILE A 16 -1.12 2.87 -35.48
N PRO A 17 -0.77 3.11 -36.76
CA PRO A 17 -1.48 2.51 -37.88
C PRO A 17 -1.48 0.99 -37.73
N PHE A 18 -2.61 0.34 -38.02
CA PHE A 18 -2.74 -1.12 -37.92
C PHE A 18 -1.61 -1.90 -38.63
N THR A 19 -1.00 -1.28 -39.63
CA THR A 19 0.14 -1.79 -40.41
C THR A 19 1.45 -1.91 -39.63
N GLU A 20 1.61 -1.19 -38.51
CA GLU A 20 2.81 -1.25 -37.64
C GLU A 20 2.68 -2.29 -36.52
N LEU A 21 1.53 -2.96 -36.39
CA LEU A 21 1.32 -4.06 -35.44
C LEU A 21 1.83 -5.41 -35.97
N GLU A 22 2.30 -5.47 -37.22
CA GLU A 22 2.87 -6.67 -37.84
C GLU A 22 4.38 -6.54 -37.98
N SER A 23 5.12 -6.68 -36.88
CA SER A 23 6.47 -7.26 -36.91
C SER A 23 7.07 -7.47 -35.51
N GLU A 24 7.47 -8.74 -35.29
CA GLU A 24 8.52 -9.23 -34.38
C GLU A 24 8.10 -9.69 -32.97
N ASP A 25 7.77 -10.99 -32.91
CA ASP A 25 8.21 -11.95 -31.87
C ASP A 25 7.89 -11.66 -30.40
N GLN A 26 6.61 -11.42 -30.09
CA GLN A 26 6.07 -11.79 -28.76
C GLN A 26 4.89 -12.74 -28.95
N ASP A 27 5.21 -14.03 -28.83
CA ASP A 27 4.27 -15.14 -28.69
C ASP A 27 3.60 -15.09 -27.31
N GLY A 28 2.83 -14.03 -27.08
CA GLY A 28 1.97 -13.90 -25.91
C GLY A 28 0.58 -13.48 -26.37
N SER A 29 -0.41 -14.36 -26.23
CA SER A 29 -1.81 -14.00 -26.47
C SER A 29 -2.17 -12.80 -25.60
N PHE A 30 -3.03 -11.91 -26.09
CA PHE A 30 -3.64 -10.86 -25.25
C PHE A 30 -4.24 -11.44 -23.95
N GLU A 31 -4.70 -12.69 -23.99
CA GLU A 31 -5.20 -13.45 -22.84
C GLU A 31 -4.13 -13.73 -21.78
N GLU A 32 -2.85 -13.78 -22.15
CA GLU A 32 -1.73 -13.99 -21.21
C GLU A 32 -1.39 -12.72 -20.42
N THR A 33 -1.81 -11.54 -20.92
CA THR A 33 -1.65 -10.26 -20.19
C THR A 33 -2.85 -9.96 -19.28
N LEU A 34 -3.94 -10.71 -19.41
CA LEU A 34 -5.06 -10.69 -18.48
C LEU A 34 -4.66 -11.50 -17.24
N VAL A 35 -3.96 -10.84 -16.32
CA VAL A 35 -3.59 -11.39 -15.02
C VAL A 35 -4.81 -12.08 -14.39
N ASP A 36 -4.63 -13.36 -14.05
CA ASP A 36 -5.64 -14.26 -13.48
C ASP A 36 -6.56 -13.56 -12.47
N GLU A 37 -7.87 -13.83 -12.58
CA GLU A 37 -8.85 -13.53 -11.54
C GLU A 37 -8.22 -13.82 -10.17
N GLU A 38 -8.08 -12.81 -9.30
CA GLU A 38 -7.54 -13.05 -7.95
C GLU A 38 -8.32 -14.21 -7.32
N ASP A 39 -7.65 -15.32 -7.04
CA ASP A 39 -8.25 -16.52 -6.45
C ASP A 39 -9.14 -16.09 -5.27
N ILE A 40 -10.41 -16.53 -5.26
CA ILE A 40 -11.38 -16.23 -4.21
C ILE A 40 -10.78 -16.49 -2.82
N LYS A 41 -9.94 -17.53 -2.71
CA LYS A 41 -9.22 -17.85 -1.47
C LYS A 41 -8.22 -16.76 -1.07
N SER A 42 -7.51 -16.17 -2.03
CA SER A 42 -6.60 -15.04 -1.82
C SER A 42 -7.35 -13.80 -1.33
N ILE A 43 -8.47 -13.46 -1.98
CA ILE A 43 -9.34 -12.34 -1.57
C ILE A 43 -9.83 -12.54 -0.13
N LEU A 44 -10.37 -13.73 0.17
CA LEU A 44 -10.87 -14.05 1.51
C LEU A 44 -9.75 -13.95 2.56
N HIS A 45 -8.55 -14.43 2.24
CA HIS A 45 -7.42 -14.35 3.15
C HIS A 45 -6.98 -12.90 3.42
N LYS A 46 -6.92 -12.06 2.38
CA LYS A 46 -6.63 -10.62 2.53
C LYS A 46 -7.67 -9.93 3.41
N ASN A 47 -8.96 -10.21 3.19
CA ASN A 47 -10.04 -9.63 3.99
C ASN A 47 -9.94 -10.02 5.47
N PHE A 48 -9.67 -11.31 5.76
CA PHE A 48 -9.44 -11.77 7.13
C PHE A 48 -8.24 -11.05 7.76
N GLN A 49 -7.09 -10.97 7.06
CA GLN A 49 -5.92 -10.24 7.57
C GLN A 49 -6.24 -8.76 7.84
N PHE A 50 -7.00 -8.12 6.96
CA PHE A 50 -7.40 -6.73 7.13
C PHE A 50 -8.28 -6.53 8.37
N GLU A 51 -9.29 -7.38 8.60
CA GLU A 51 -10.13 -7.34 9.80
C GLU A 51 -9.30 -7.49 11.09
N GLN A 52 -8.33 -8.40 11.08
CA GLN A 52 -7.43 -8.62 12.21
C GLN A 52 -6.55 -7.39 12.49
N ILE A 53 -6.01 -6.75 11.44
CA ILE A 53 -5.27 -5.49 11.57
C ILE A 53 -6.19 -4.40 12.12
N GLN A 54 -7.42 -4.27 11.62
CA GLN A 54 -8.36 -3.27 12.13
C GLN A 54 -8.68 -3.49 13.62
N LYS A 55 -8.84 -4.74 14.05
CA LYS A 55 -9.08 -5.07 15.47
C LYS A 55 -7.86 -4.72 16.33
N ALA A 56 -6.67 -5.16 15.92
CA ALA A 56 -5.43 -4.87 16.63
C ALA A 56 -5.14 -3.36 16.70
N MET A 57 -5.44 -2.61 15.63
CA MET A 57 -5.32 -1.16 15.62
C MET A 57 -6.29 -0.47 16.60
N LYS A 58 -7.49 -1.02 16.83
CA LYS A 58 -8.44 -0.48 17.81
C LYS A 58 -7.97 -0.69 19.26
N GLU A 59 -7.31 -1.82 19.52
CA GLU A 59 -6.77 -2.19 20.85
C GLU A 59 -5.45 -1.50 21.17
N LEU A 60 -4.74 -0.97 20.16
CA LEU A 60 -3.52 -0.20 20.32
C LEU A 60 -3.79 1.10 21.08
N ASP A 61 -2.87 1.48 21.98
CA ASP A 61 -2.95 2.76 22.69
C ASP A 61 -2.89 3.94 21.71
N ASP A 62 -3.59 5.02 22.03
CA ASP A 62 -3.80 6.13 21.10
C ASP A 62 -2.49 6.75 20.62
N GLY A 63 -1.47 6.86 21.48
CA GLY A 63 -0.17 7.38 21.08
C GLY A 63 0.52 6.50 20.03
N ASN A 64 0.54 5.18 20.22
CA ASN A 64 1.10 4.27 19.23
C ASN A 64 0.24 4.16 17.96
N LYS A 65 -1.09 4.24 18.09
CA LYS A 65 -2.03 4.28 16.96
C LYS A 65 -1.75 5.47 16.06
N ASP A 66 -1.58 6.66 16.63
CA ASP A 66 -1.26 7.89 15.89
C ASP A 66 0.08 7.76 15.15
N ILE A 67 1.09 7.17 15.81
CA ILE A 67 2.40 6.94 15.18
C ILE A 67 2.28 6.00 13.96
N ILE A 68 1.53 4.91 14.08
CA ILE A 68 1.31 3.99 12.96
C ILE A 68 0.51 4.68 11.84
N TYR A 69 -0.54 5.42 12.22
CA TYR A 69 -1.37 6.18 11.28
C TYR A 69 -0.51 7.17 10.46
N TRP A 70 0.25 8.03 11.12
CA TRP A 70 1.07 9.00 10.42
C TRP A 70 2.16 8.35 9.59
N LYS A 71 2.78 7.27 10.09
CA LYS A 71 3.92 6.67 9.40
C LYS A 71 3.53 5.85 8.16
N PHE A 72 2.40 5.15 8.22
CA PHE A 72 2.06 4.14 7.21
C PHE A 72 0.76 4.43 6.45
N ILE A 73 -0.11 5.31 6.95
CA ILE A 73 -1.35 5.69 6.26
C ILE A 73 -1.20 7.06 5.61
N GLU A 74 -0.68 8.04 6.35
CA GLU A 74 -0.38 9.38 5.83
C GLU A 74 1.01 9.47 5.19
N GLU A 75 1.80 8.39 5.25
CA GLU A 75 3.15 8.28 4.70
C GLU A 75 4.10 9.43 5.09
N LYS A 76 3.91 10.00 6.29
CA LYS A 76 4.75 11.10 6.78
C LYS A 76 6.19 10.65 6.98
N ASP A 77 7.11 11.57 6.68
CA ASP A 77 8.50 11.35 7.00
C ASP A 77 8.76 11.52 8.50
N ASN A 78 9.93 11.07 8.95
CA ASN A 78 10.25 11.13 10.38
C ASN A 78 10.37 12.58 10.88
N GLY A 79 10.84 13.52 10.05
CA GLY A 79 10.96 14.93 10.42
C GLY A 79 9.59 15.60 10.58
N GLU A 80 8.62 15.28 9.72
CA GLU A 80 7.24 15.75 9.85
C GLU A 80 6.59 15.28 11.14
N ILE A 81 6.76 14.00 11.48
CA ILE A 81 6.22 13.43 12.73
C ILE A 81 6.96 14.00 13.95
N GLU A 82 8.27 14.23 13.83
CA GLU A 82 9.10 14.85 14.86
C GLU A 82 8.60 16.26 15.20
N MET A 83 8.32 17.08 14.19
CA MET A 83 7.74 18.42 14.35
C MET A 83 6.33 18.36 14.94
N LEU A 84 5.50 17.41 14.52
CA LEU A 84 4.14 17.25 15.01
C LEU A 84 4.09 16.91 16.51
N LEU A 85 4.98 16.03 16.94
CA LEU A 85 5.06 15.56 18.34
C LEU A 85 5.99 16.42 19.20
N ASN A 86 6.81 17.28 18.60
CA ASN A 86 7.84 18.07 19.26
C ASN A 86 8.78 17.22 20.14
N ILE A 87 9.27 16.12 19.57
CA ILE A 87 10.24 15.20 20.20
C ILE A 87 11.52 15.14 19.36
N SER A 88 12.54 14.42 19.80
CA SER A 88 13.71 14.16 18.95
C SER A 88 13.48 12.98 18.01
N ASN A 89 14.18 12.97 16.88
CA ASN A 89 14.18 11.85 15.93
C ASN A 89 14.47 10.50 16.59
N ASP A 90 15.42 10.44 17.52
CA ASP A 90 15.76 9.22 18.23
C ASP A 90 14.60 8.70 19.10
N ASN A 91 13.90 9.62 19.79
CA ASN A 91 12.72 9.26 20.58
C ASN A 91 11.59 8.78 19.65
N LEU A 92 11.39 9.46 18.51
CA LEU A 92 10.43 9.03 17.49
C LEU A 92 10.74 7.63 16.97
N ARG A 93 12.00 7.33 16.62
CA ARG A 93 12.42 5.99 16.15
C ARG A 93 12.12 4.90 17.18
N GLN A 94 12.37 5.18 18.46
CA GLN A 94 12.02 4.25 19.54
C GLN A 94 10.51 4.06 19.66
N LYS A 95 9.74 5.15 19.56
CA LYS A 95 8.28 5.12 19.59
C LYS A 95 7.68 4.34 18.42
N ILE A 96 8.14 4.56 17.19
CA ILE A 96 7.78 3.75 16.02
C ILE A 96 8.08 2.27 16.27
N SER A 97 9.28 1.96 16.77
CA SER A 97 9.66 0.57 17.05
C SER A 97 8.76 -0.09 18.10
N ARG A 98 8.39 0.65 19.16
CA ARG A 98 7.48 0.17 20.21
C ARG A 98 6.06 -0.02 19.67
N ALA A 99 5.54 0.93 18.91
CA ALA A 99 4.23 0.86 18.28
C ALA A 99 4.11 -0.37 17.37
N ILE A 100 5.10 -0.60 16.50
CA ILE A 100 5.14 -1.78 15.62
C ILE A 100 5.20 -3.07 16.45
N LYS A 101 6.04 -3.10 17.49
CA LYS A 101 6.18 -4.29 18.34
C LYS A 101 4.86 -4.63 19.06
N GLN A 102 4.15 -3.62 19.54
CA GLN A 102 2.87 -3.81 20.20
C GLN A 102 1.78 -4.24 19.22
N LEU A 103 1.73 -3.63 18.03
CA LEU A 103 0.81 -4.04 16.97
C LEU A 103 1.04 -5.50 16.55
N LYS A 104 2.31 -5.91 16.37
CA LYS A 104 2.65 -7.31 16.07
C LYS A 104 2.18 -8.27 17.16
N LYS A 105 2.40 -7.91 18.43
CA LYS A 105 1.93 -8.72 19.56
C LYS A 105 0.41 -8.88 19.54
N LEU A 106 -0.34 -7.79 19.32
CA LEU A 106 -1.80 -7.85 19.23
C LEU A 106 -2.28 -8.69 18.04
N LEU A 107 -1.55 -8.68 16.92
CA LEU A 107 -1.85 -9.53 15.77
C LEU A 107 -1.60 -11.02 16.07
N GLU A 108 -0.49 -11.34 16.73
CA GLU A 108 -0.15 -12.70 17.17
C GLU A 108 -1.14 -13.23 18.21
N ASP A 109 -1.57 -12.40 19.15
CA ASP A 109 -2.55 -12.77 20.19
C ASP A 109 -3.98 -12.97 19.62
N ASN A 110 -4.27 -12.41 18.45
CA ASN A 110 -5.57 -12.51 17.79
C ASN A 110 -5.64 -13.61 16.69
N LEU A 111 -4.50 -14.24 16.35
CA LEU A 111 -4.38 -15.35 15.38
C LEU A 111 -4.63 -16.71 16.05
#